data_AF-A0A956YBH5-F1
#
_entry.id   AF-A0A956YBH5-F1
#
_cell.length_a   1.000
_cell.length_b   1.000
_cell.length_c   1.000
_cell.angle_alpha   90.00
_cell.angle_beta   90.00
_cell.angle_gamma   90.00
#
_symmetry.space_group_name_H-M   'P 1'
#
loop_
_entity.id
_entity.type
_entity.pdbx_description
1 polymer ?
#
loop_
_entity_poly.entity_id
_entity_poly.type
_entity_poly.pdbx_seq_one_letter_code
_entity_poly.pdbx_strand_id
1 'polypeptide(L)'
;MDGLRQLILVLLGSLAIGVLWYLPAHFDMYFLIVIPAIAGMLVGALINLSDAKATAPALMLVGFAIIGTLVATATFWGVQYVMYQNATIDYIQSEYPEATREDIIAFIDEAHMDLYGTTGFMAFLADSAEMGFTIQRRSSSTADVQGTTAYLYWGLEILVALGVAISTVLKRKKPVSNLSVPDAEFMEKLKNS
;
A
#
# COMPACT_ATOMS: atom_id res chain seq x y z
N MET A 1 20.79 10.04 17.94
CA MET A 1 19.48 9.52 18.42
C MET A 1 18.57 9.12 17.26
N ASP A 2 19.10 9.05 16.03
CA ASP A 2 18.26 9.04 14.83
C ASP A 2 17.79 7.62 14.45
N GLY A 3 18.58 6.60 14.79
CA GLY A 3 18.23 5.19 14.52
C GLY A 3 17.00 4.70 15.31
N LEU A 4 16.90 5.05 16.60
CA LEU A 4 15.73 4.66 17.43
C LEU A 4 14.45 5.33 16.92
N ARG A 5 14.53 6.61 16.52
CA ARG A 5 13.39 7.35 15.97
C ARG A 5 12.93 6.74 14.64
N GLN A 6 13.86 6.41 13.74
CA GLN A 6 13.54 5.74 12.48
C GLN A 6 12.90 4.36 12.71
N LEU A 7 13.43 3.57 13.66
CA LEU A 7 12.88 2.27 14.02
C LEU A 7 11.42 2.38 14.53
N ILE A 8 11.16 3.34 15.42
CA ILE A 8 9.80 3.58 15.96
C ILE A 8 8.84 3.96 14.83
N LEU A 9 9.27 4.79 13.87
CA LEU A 9 8.43 5.20 12.75
C LEU A 9 8.13 4.05 11.80
N VAL A 10 9.11 3.18 11.53
CA VAL A 10 8.88 1.96 10.75
C VAL A 10 7.89 1.05 11.47
N LEU A 11 8.05 0.83 12.79
CA LEU A 11 7.14 0.01 13.58
C LEU A 11 5.71 0.57 13.59
N LEU A 12 5.54 1.87 13.78
CA LEU A 12 4.23 2.53 13.76
C LEU A 12 3.59 2.48 12.36
N GLY A 13 4.39 2.66 11.31
CA GLY A 13 3.94 2.52 9.93
C GLY A 13 3.46 1.10 9.64
N SER A 14 4.25 0.10 10.01
CA SER A 14 3.89 -1.32 9.84
C SER A 14 2.66 -1.70 10.66
N LEU A 15 2.53 -1.21 11.89
CA LEU A 15 1.36 -1.44 12.74
C LEU A 15 0.10 -0.82 12.12
N ALA A 16 0.19 0.42 11.63
CA ALA A 16 -0.93 1.09 10.96
C ALA A 16 -1.36 0.34 9.71
N ILE A 17 -0.40 -0.13 8.89
CA ILE A 17 -0.69 -0.97 7.72
C ILE A 17 -1.38 -2.27 8.14
N GLY A 18 -0.90 -2.95 9.19
CA GLY A 18 -1.50 -4.18 9.71
C GLY A 18 -2.93 -3.99 10.21
N VAL A 19 -3.22 -2.90 10.92
CA VAL A 19 -4.58 -2.56 11.37
C VAL A 19 -5.49 -2.28 10.19
N LEU A 20 -5.02 -1.54 9.19
CA LEU A 20 -5.78 -1.29 7.96
C LEU A 20 -6.06 -2.56 7.18
N TRP A 21 -5.21 -3.57 7.31
CA TRP A 21 -5.39 -4.90 6.73
C TRP A 21 -6.47 -5.73 7.42
N TYR A 22 -6.56 -5.62 8.75
CA TYR A 22 -7.55 -6.34 9.55
C TYR A 22 -8.98 -5.87 9.25
N LEU A 23 -9.16 -4.59 8.90
CA LEU A 23 -10.49 -4.00 8.73
C LEU A 23 -11.28 -4.61 7.55
N PRO A 24 -10.78 -4.69 6.30
CA PRO A 24 -11.53 -5.32 5.21
C PRO A 24 -11.83 -6.79 5.46
N ALA A 25 -10.87 -7.52 6.05
CA ALA A 25 -11.02 -8.95 6.32
C ALA A 25 -12.05 -9.26 7.40
N HIS A 26 -12.32 -8.32 8.31
CA HIS A 26 -13.26 -8.53 9.42
C HIS A 26 -14.64 -7.91 9.19
N PHE A 27 -14.74 -6.89 8.33
CA PHE A 27 -15.96 -6.11 8.17
C PHE A 27 -16.65 -6.29 6.81
N ASP A 28 -16.15 -7.15 5.92
CA ASP A 28 -16.64 -7.33 4.54
C ASP A 28 -16.87 -6.00 3.80
N MET A 29 -16.11 -4.97 4.18
CA MET A 29 -16.25 -3.60 3.68
C MET A 29 -14.95 -3.19 3.00
N TYR A 30 -15.03 -3.01 1.68
CA TYR A 30 -13.93 -2.48 0.89
C TYR A 30 -13.92 -0.95 1.00
N PHE A 31 -12.93 -0.40 1.72
CA PHE A 31 -12.83 1.05 1.91
C PHE A 31 -12.08 1.73 0.74
N LEU A 32 -12.83 1.96 -0.34
CA LEU A 32 -12.45 2.55 -1.63
C LEU A 32 -11.41 3.68 -1.60
N ILE A 33 -11.50 4.57 -0.62
CA ILE A 33 -10.64 5.75 -0.52
C ILE A 33 -9.72 5.64 0.69
N VAL A 34 -10.15 4.97 1.75
CA VAL A 34 -9.52 5.08 3.06
C VAL A 34 -8.19 4.34 3.09
N ILE A 35 -8.13 3.12 2.57
CA ILE A 35 -6.88 2.33 2.60
C ILE A 35 -5.82 2.91 1.65
N PRO A 36 -6.14 3.21 0.37
CA PRO A 36 -5.19 3.85 -0.54
C PRO A 36 -4.75 5.23 -0.04
N ALA A 37 -5.66 6.04 0.52
CA ALA A 37 -5.31 7.34 1.09
C ALA A 37 -4.42 7.21 2.33
N ILE A 38 -4.68 6.25 3.22
CA ILE A 38 -3.83 6.07 4.40
C ILE A 38 -2.46 5.51 4.01
N ALA A 39 -2.36 4.58 3.06
CA ALA A 39 -1.08 4.14 2.51
C ALA A 39 -0.30 5.34 1.92
N GLY A 40 -0.95 6.18 1.13
CA GLY A 40 -0.34 7.41 0.59
C GLY A 40 0.09 8.39 1.68
N MET A 41 -0.72 8.56 2.74
CA MET A 41 -0.37 9.38 3.89
C MET A 41 0.81 8.81 4.68
N LEU A 42 0.89 7.49 4.89
CA LEU A 42 1.99 6.83 5.59
C LEU A 42 3.30 6.98 4.82
N VAL A 43 3.28 6.73 3.51
CA VAL A 43 4.45 6.97 2.64
C VAL A 43 4.86 8.44 2.68
N GLY A 44 3.91 9.37 2.54
CA GLY A 44 4.18 10.81 2.65
C GLY A 44 4.71 11.24 4.02
N ALA A 45 4.22 10.65 5.10
CA ALA A 45 4.68 10.90 6.47
C ALA A 45 6.10 10.36 6.68
N LEU A 46 6.39 9.13 6.23
CA LEU A 46 7.74 8.55 6.30
C LEU A 46 8.76 9.39 5.53
N ILE A 47 8.39 9.89 4.35
CA ILE A 47 9.23 10.79 3.56
C ILE A 47 9.46 12.12 4.30
N ASN A 48 8.41 12.71 4.88
CA ASN A 48 8.50 13.96 5.63
C ASN A 48 9.33 13.85 6.92
N LEU A 49 9.26 12.69 7.58
CA LEU A 49 9.96 12.38 8.83
C LEU A 49 11.40 11.91 8.62
N SER A 50 11.73 11.45 7.41
CA SER A 50 13.13 11.19 7.06
C SER A 50 13.91 12.51 7.11
N ASP A 51 15.00 12.53 7.86
CA ASP A 51 16.03 13.60 7.83
C ASP A 51 16.79 13.61 6.50
N ALA A 52 16.21 13.04 5.43
CA ALA A 52 16.67 13.23 4.06
C ALA A 52 16.84 14.74 3.91
N LYS A 53 18.12 15.14 3.89
CA LYS A 53 18.59 16.52 4.05
C LYS A 53 17.63 17.47 3.34
N ALA A 54 17.45 18.64 3.90
CA ALA A 54 16.75 19.80 3.31
C ALA A 54 17.08 20.09 1.81
N THR A 55 18.07 19.40 1.25
CA THR A 55 18.55 19.43 -0.12
C THR A 55 17.89 18.45 -1.08
N ALA A 56 17.09 17.46 -0.63
CA ALA A 56 16.43 16.54 -1.56
C ALA A 56 15.41 17.32 -2.41
N PRO A 57 15.60 17.41 -3.74
CA PRO A 57 14.69 18.16 -4.60
C PRO A 57 13.30 17.53 -4.52
N ALA A 58 12.24 18.35 -4.56
CA ALA A 58 10.85 17.90 -4.43
C ALA A 58 10.51 16.75 -5.39
N LEU A 59 11.09 16.75 -6.59
CA LEU A 59 10.95 15.69 -7.59
C LEU A 59 11.43 14.31 -7.08
N MET A 60 12.51 14.26 -6.30
CA MET A 60 13.04 13.02 -5.72
C MET A 60 12.09 12.46 -4.65
N LEU A 61 11.51 13.34 -3.83
CA LEU A 61 10.54 12.94 -2.81
C LEU A 61 9.23 12.45 -3.45
N VAL A 62 8.81 13.05 -4.55
CA VAL A 62 7.69 12.55 -5.38
C VAL A 62 8.02 11.17 -5.95
N GLY A 63 9.24 10.96 -6.45
CA GLY A 63 9.70 9.64 -6.91
C GLY A 63 9.60 8.57 -5.82
N PHE A 64 10.05 8.88 -4.60
CA PHE A 64 9.91 7.95 -3.46
C PHE A 64 8.45 7.71 -3.06
N ALA A 65 7.59 8.73 -3.15
CA ALA A 65 6.17 8.58 -2.88
C ALA A 65 5.53 7.58 -3.86
N ILE A 66 5.83 7.73 -5.15
CA ILE A 66 5.35 6.82 -6.20
C ILE A 66 5.84 5.40 -5.96
N ILE A 67 7.15 5.22 -5.77
CA ILE A 67 7.75 3.89 -5.55
C ILE A 67 7.17 3.25 -4.28
N GLY A 68 7.05 4.00 -3.19
CA GLY A 68 6.50 3.51 -1.93
C GLY A 68 5.06 3.04 -2.08
N THR A 69 4.22 3.81 -2.78
CA THR A 69 2.83 3.40 -3.08
C THR A 69 2.79 2.14 -3.94
N LEU A 70 3.58 2.08 -5.03
CA LEU A 70 3.61 0.91 -5.91
C LEU A 70 4.06 -0.36 -5.18
N VAL A 71 5.10 -0.26 -4.34
CA VAL A 71 5.56 -1.39 -3.52
C VAL A 71 4.47 -1.83 -2.55
N ALA A 72 3.81 -0.89 -1.85
CA ALA A 72 2.73 -1.21 -0.93
C ALA A 72 1.57 -1.94 -1.64
N THR A 73 1.16 -1.46 -2.81
CA THR A 73 0.12 -2.10 -3.62
C THR A 73 0.56 -3.48 -4.13
N ALA A 74 1.80 -3.62 -4.60
CA ALA A 74 2.33 -4.91 -5.06
C ALA A 74 2.41 -5.92 -3.91
N THR A 75 2.84 -5.50 -2.73
CA THR A 75 2.83 -6.34 -1.52
C THR A 75 1.42 -6.76 -1.15
N PHE A 76 0.44 -5.86 -1.26
CA PHE A 76 -0.97 -6.19 -1.01
C PHE A 76 -1.44 -7.34 -1.90
N TRP A 77 -1.32 -7.16 -3.21
CA TRP A 77 -1.77 -8.18 -4.14
C TRP A 77 -0.95 -9.47 -4.07
N GLY A 78 0.35 -9.37 -3.78
CA GLY A 78 1.21 -10.54 -3.58
C GLY A 78 0.79 -11.39 -2.38
N VAL A 79 0.42 -10.76 -1.25
CA VAL A 79 -0.10 -11.49 -0.09
C VAL A 79 -1.43 -12.16 -0.41
N GLN A 80 -2.36 -11.44 -1.05
CA GLN A 80 -3.65 -12.00 -1.44
C GLN A 80 -3.49 -13.20 -2.38
N TYR A 81 -2.57 -13.12 -3.34
CA TYR A 81 -2.23 -14.22 -4.23
C TYR A 81 -1.71 -15.45 -3.48
N VAL A 82 -0.78 -15.28 -2.53
CA VAL A 82 -0.25 -16.41 -1.74
C VAL A 82 -1.34 -17.03 -0.86
N MET A 83 -2.21 -16.20 -0.25
CA MET A 83 -3.33 -16.70 0.54
C MET A 83 -4.33 -17.47 -0.32
N TYR A 84 -4.70 -16.93 -1.49
CA TYR A 84 -5.54 -17.60 -2.47
C TYR A 84 -4.94 -18.95 -2.88
N GLN A 85 -3.67 -18.97 -3.29
CA GLN A 85 -3.01 -20.19 -3.74
C GLN A 85 -2.97 -21.24 -2.64
N ASN A 86 -2.61 -20.87 -1.41
CA ASN A 86 -2.59 -21.82 -0.29
C ASN A 86 -4.01 -22.32 0.06
N ALA A 87 -5.02 -21.45 0.07
CA ALA A 87 -6.39 -21.85 0.34
C ALA A 87 -6.93 -22.82 -0.72
N THR A 88 -6.63 -22.58 -1.99
CA THR A 88 -7.00 -23.47 -3.09
C THR A 88 -6.26 -24.80 -3.00
N ILE A 89 -4.96 -24.79 -2.68
CA ILE A 89 -4.18 -26.02 -2.45
C ILE A 89 -4.77 -26.82 -1.29
N ASP A 90 -4.99 -26.18 -0.14
CA ASP A 90 -5.52 -26.83 1.06
C ASP A 90 -6.91 -27.45 0.80
N TYR A 91 -7.76 -26.73 0.05
CA TYR A 91 -9.06 -27.23 -0.37
C TYR A 91 -8.93 -28.47 -1.27
N ILE A 92 -8.14 -28.41 -2.35
CA ILE A 92 -7.95 -29.56 -3.26
C ILE A 92 -7.30 -30.74 -2.53
N GLN A 93 -6.31 -30.48 -1.68
CA GLN A 93 -5.65 -31.52 -0.88
C GLN A 93 -6.62 -32.20 0.09
N SER A 94 -7.63 -31.48 0.60
CA SER A 94 -8.65 -32.06 1.47
C SER A 94 -9.61 -33.01 0.74
N GLU A 95 -9.84 -32.77 -0.55
CA GLU A 95 -10.67 -33.60 -1.43
C GLU A 95 -9.86 -34.75 -2.07
N TYR A 96 -8.55 -34.54 -2.30
CA TYR A 96 -7.63 -35.48 -2.92
C TYR A 96 -6.35 -35.65 -2.06
N PRO A 97 -6.41 -36.40 -0.95
CA PRO A 97 -5.31 -36.49 0.01
C PRO A 97 -4.01 -37.10 -0.55
N GLU A 98 -4.09 -37.88 -1.62
CA GLU A 98 -2.97 -38.51 -2.31
C GLU A 98 -2.24 -37.60 -3.30
N ALA A 99 -2.85 -36.49 -3.73
CA ALA A 99 -2.22 -35.56 -4.65
C ALA A 99 -1.03 -34.87 -3.97
N THR A 100 0.07 -34.69 -4.69
CA THR A 100 1.18 -33.88 -4.17
C THR A 100 0.89 -32.39 -4.36
N ARG A 101 1.53 -31.54 -3.55
CA ARG A 101 1.37 -30.08 -3.69
C ARG A 101 1.78 -29.61 -5.09
N GLU A 102 2.83 -30.20 -5.64
CA GLU A 102 3.33 -29.91 -6.98
C GLU A 102 2.30 -30.28 -8.06
N ASP A 103 1.64 -31.44 -7.93
CA ASP A 103 0.58 -31.85 -8.86
C ASP A 103 -0.63 -30.91 -8.80
N ILE A 104 -1.01 -30.48 -7.59
CA ILE A 104 -2.12 -29.53 -7.39
C ILE A 104 -1.79 -28.17 -8.02
N ILE A 105 -0.57 -27.67 -7.85
CA ILE A 105 -0.14 -26.41 -8.48
C ILE A 105 -0.17 -26.52 -10.01
N ALA A 106 0.33 -27.63 -10.57
CA ALA A 106 0.29 -27.85 -12.01
C ALA A 106 -1.14 -27.90 -12.54
N PHE A 107 -2.06 -28.55 -11.81
CA PHE A 107 -3.47 -28.58 -12.15
C PHE A 107 -4.14 -27.19 -12.08
N ILE A 108 -3.83 -26.39 -11.04
CA ILE A 108 -4.32 -25.01 -10.94
C ILE A 108 -3.82 -24.16 -12.12
N ASP A 109 -2.54 -24.27 -12.46
CA ASP A 109 -1.95 -23.52 -13.59
C ASP A 109 -2.57 -23.94 -14.94
N GLU A 110 -2.86 -25.23 -15.14
CA GLU A 110 -3.58 -25.72 -16.34
C GLU A 110 -5.00 -25.15 -16.40
N ALA A 111 -5.76 -25.24 -15.30
CA ALA A 111 -7.11 -24.68 -15.22
C ALA A 111 -7.12 -23.15 -15.45
N HIS A 112 -6.16 -22.44 -14.89
CA HIS A 112 -5.98 -20.99 -15.10
C HIS A 112 -5.65 -20.66 -16.54
N MET A 113 -4.77 -21.44 -17.18
CA MET A 113 -4.44 -21.26 -18.60
C MET A 113 -5.68 -21.45 -19.48
N ASP A 114 -6.51 -22.46 -19.20
CA ASP A 114 -7.72 -22.74 -19.97
C ASP A 114 -8.79 -21.66 -19.80
N LEU A 115 -8.98 -21.16 -18.58
CA LEU A 115 -10.00 -20.16 -18.27
C LEU A 115 -9.59 -18.74 -18.69
N TYR A 116 -8.33 -18.37 -18.44
CA TYR A 116 -7.88 -16.99 -18.50
C TYR A 116 -6.79 -16.74 -19.54
N GLY A 117 -6.24 -17.79 -20.17
CA GLY A 117 -5.13 -17.68 -21.12
C GLY A 117 -3.81 -17.25 -20.48
N THR A 118 -3.69 -17.36 -19.16
CA THR A 118 -2.50 -17.00 -18.38
C THR A 118 -2.47 -17.82 -17.09
N THR A 119 -1.34 -17.85 -16.37
CA THR A 119 -1.20 -18.58 -15.10
C THR A 119 -0.70 -17.68 -13.97
N GLY A 120 -0.59 -18.24 -12.76
CA GLY A 120 -0.05 -17.59 -11.58
C GLY A 120 -0.75 -16.28 -11.22
N PHE A 121 0.03 -15.24 -10.95
CA PHE A 121 -0.49 -13.96 -10.44
C PHE A 121 -1.50 -13.28 -11.38
N MET A 122 -1.27 -13.35 -12.69
CA MET A 122 -2.17 -12.71 -13.66
C MET A 122 -3.51 -13.44 -13.76
N ALA A 123 -3.50 -14.77 -13.66
CA ALA A 123 -4.70 -15.58 -13.61
C ALA A 123 -5.49 -15.32 -12.33
N PHE A 124 -4.81 -15.21 -11.19
CA PHE A 124 -5.42 -14.80 -9.93
C PHE A 124 -6.09 -13.43 -10.03
N LEU A 125 -5.49 -12.45 -10.71
CA LEU A 125 -6.15 -11.14 -10.91
C LEU A 125 -7.38 -11.25 -11.81
N ALA A 126 -7.37 -12.13 -12.82
CA ALA A 126 -8.52 -12.41 -13.68
C ALA A 126 -9.65 -13.08 -12.90
N ASP A 127 -9.34 -14.13 -12.16
CA ASP A 127 -10.27 -14.83 -11.28
C ASP A 127 -10.87 -13.89 -10.23
N SER A 128 -10.03 -13.09 -9.58
CA SER A 128 -10.47 -12.08 -8.60
C SER A 128 -11.35 -11.01 -9.22
N ALA A 129 -11.09 -10.60 -10.46
CA ALA A 129 -11.92 -9.64 -11.17
C ALA A 129 -13.27 -10.26 -11.56
N GLU A 130 -13.28 -11.52 -12.00
CA GLU A 130 -14.50 -12.24 -12.38
C GLU A 130 -15.42 -12.49 -11.17
N MET A 131 -14.87 -13.01 -10.07
CA MET A 131 -15.59 -13.10 -8.79
C MET A 131 -16.08 -11.72 -8.34
N GLY A 132 -15.19 -10.73 -8.46
CA GLY A 132 -15.38 -9.35 -8.06
C GLY A 132 -15.67 -9.17 -6.58
N PHE A 133 -16.24 -8.02 -6.24
CA PHE A 133 -16.50 -7.63 -4.86
C PHE A 133 -17.68 -6.69 -4.75
N THR A 134 -18.33 -6.69 -3.59
CA THR A 134 -19.46 -5.82 -3.30
C THR A 134 -19.00 -4.58 -2.56
N ILE A 135 -19.38 -3.40 -3.06
CA ILE A 135 -19.18 -2.13 -2.37
C ILE A 135 -20.47 -1.78 -1.64
N GLN A 136 -20.45 -1.84 -0.31
CA GLN A 136 -21.54 -1.32 0.51
C GLN A 136 -21.44 0.20 0.64
N ARG A 137 -22.43 0.93 0.11
CA ARG A 137 -22.58 2.36 0.40
C ARG A 137 -23.42 2.55 1.66
N ARG A 138 -23.00 3.50 2.49
CA ARG A 138 -23.65 3.86 3.77
C ARG A 138 -25.14 4.23 3.65
N SER A 139 -25.64 4.52 2.44
CA SER A 139 -27.02 4.94 2.14
C SER A 139 -27.80 3.93 1.28
N SER A 140 -27.74 2.65 1.64
CA SER A 140 -28.65 1.57 1.19
C SER A 140 -28.54 1.04 -0.24
N SER A 141 -27.47 1.28 -0.98
CA SER A 141 -27.20 0.57 -2.26
C SER A 141 -25.88 -0.18 -2.18
N THR A 142 -25.92 -1.47 -2.48
CA THR A 142 -24.75 -2.29 -2.81
C THR A 142 -24.49 -2.19 -4.30
N ALA A 143 -23.22 -2.13 -4.68
CA ALA A 143 -22.81 -2.21 -6.07
C ALA A 143 -21.79 -3.33 -6.21
N ASP A 144 -22.08 -4.32 -7.03
CA ASP A 144 -21.15 -5.39 -7.36
C ASP A 144 -20.22 -4.91 -8.47
N VAL A 145 -18.93 -5.08 -8.26
CA VAL A 145 -17.87 -4.66 -9.17
C VAL A 145 -17.15 -5.91 -9.65
N GLN A 146 -17.34 -6.25 -10.92
CA GLN A 146 -16.81 -7.45 -11.56
C GLN A 146 -16.19 -7.14 -12.94
N GLY A 147 -15.39 -8.08 -13.43
CA GLY A 147 -14.73 -8.07 -14.73
C GLY A 147 -13.90 -6.81 -14.97
N THR A 148 -14.09 -6.18 -16.13
CA THR A 148 -13.38 -4.94 -16.51
C THR A 148 -13.56 -3.80 -15.50
N THR A 149 -14.72 -3.73 -14.84
CA THR A 149 -14.99 -2.68 -13.84
C THR A 149 -14.10 -2.84 -12.61
N ALA A 150 -13.76 -4.07 -12.22
CA ALA A 150 -12.83 -4.33 -11.11
C ALA A 150 -11.42 -3.83 -11.43
N TYR A 151 -10.92 -4.05 -12.64
CA TYR A 151 -9.62 -3.51 -13.05
C TYR A 151 -9.59 -1.98 -13.08
N LEU A 152 -10.62 -1.35 -13.66
CA LEU A 152 -10.75 0.11 -13.66
C LEU A 152 -10.78 0.66 -12.24
N TYR A 153 -11.46 -0.05 -11.35
CA TYR A 153 -11.57 0.29 -9.96
C TYR A 153 -10.21 0.23 -9.26
N TRP A 154 -9.46 -0.87 -9.36
CA TRP A 154 -8.12 -0.98 -8.76
C TRP A 154 -7.15 0.04 -9.34
N GLY A 155 -7.24 0.31 -10.64
CA GLY A 155 -6.47 1.37 -11.29
C GLY A 155 -6.76 2.75 -10.68
N LEU A 156 -8.03 3.06 -10.43
CA LEU A 156 -8.44 4.31 -9.78
C LEU A 156 -7.91 4.41 -8.34
N GLU A 157 -7.93 3.31 -7.58
CA GLU A 157 -7.40 3.28 -6.21
C GLU A 157 -5.90 3.59 -6.15
N ILE A 158 -5.12 3.03 -7.09
CA ILE A 158 -3.70 3.33 -7.21
C ILE A 158 -3.49 4.81 -7.54
N LEU A 159 -4.27 5.38 -8.45
CA LEU A 159 -4.19 6.80 -8.80
C LEU A 159 -4.51 7.71 -7.60
N VAL A 160 -5.52 7.36 -6.81
CA VAL A 160 -5.87 8.10 -5.58
C VAL A 160 -4.74 8.00 -4.56
N ALA A 161 -4.19 6.81 -4.30
CA ALA A 161 -3.05 6.65 -3.38
C ALA A 161 -1.85 7.50 -3.81
N LEU A 162 -1.50 7.47 -5.10
CA LEU A 162 -0.42 8.27 -5.66
C LEU A 162 -0.68 9.76 -5.51
N GLY A 163 -1.89 10.22 -5.83
CA GLY A 163 -2.29 11.62 -5.67
C GLY A 163 -2.16 12.09 -4.23
N VAL A 164 -2.60 11.28 -3.27
CA VAL A 164 -2.46 11.59 -1.82
C VAL A 164 -1.00 11.62 -1.41
N ALA A 165 -0.20 10.62 -1.80
CA ALA A 165 1.23 10.56 -1.46
C ALA A 165 1.99 11.78 -2.01
N ILE A 166 1.79 12.10 -3.29
CA ILE A 166 2.40 13.25 -3.96
C ILE A 166 1.98 14.56 -3.30
N SER A 167 0.67 14.75 -3.06
CA SER A 167 0.17 15.99 -2.43
C SER A 167 0.74 16.22 -1.03
N THR A 168 0.95 15.14 -0.27
CA THR A 168 1.56 15.18 1.06
C THR A 168 3.02 15.64 1.01
N VAL A 169 3.76 15.18 0.00
CA VAL A 169 5.14 15.60 -0.26
C VAL A 169 5.20 17.07 -0.71
N LEU A 170 4.32 17.49 -1.63
CA LEU A 170 4.33 18.86 -2.16
C LEU A 170 3.95 19.92 -1.12
N LYS A 171 3.15 19.56 -0.10
CA LYS A 171 2.79 20.45 1.01
C LYS A 171 3.91 20.63 2.04
N ARG A 172 5.06 19.96 1.89
CA ARG A 172 6.21 20.11 2.80
C ARG A 172 6.69 21.57 2.79
N LYS A 173 6.51 22.27 3.91
CA LYS A 173 7.08 23.62 4.08
C LYS A 173 8.60 23.51 3.97
N LYS A 174 9.23 24.39 3.18
CA LYS A 174 10.69 24.49 3.14
C LYS A 174 11.20 24.67 4.58
N PRO A 175 12.26 23.96 5.00
CA PRO A 175 12.87 24.22 6.29
C PRO A 175 13.23 25.70 6.36
N VAL A 176 12.91 26.34 7.49
CA VAL A 176 13.21 27.76 7.72
C VAL A 176 14.73 27.89 7.77
N SER A 177 15.35 28.11 6.61
CA SER A 177 16.79 28.36 6.47
C SER A 177 17.19 29.76 6.97
N ASN A 178 16.26 30.49 7.57
CA ASN A 178 16.42 31.87 8.03
C ASN A 178 16.29 31.99 9.56
N LEU A 179 16.81 31.03 10.32
CA LEU A 179 17.49 31.46 11.53
C LEU A 179 18.77 32.12 11.02
N SER A 180 18.70 33.44 10.77
CA SER A 180 19.89 34.27 10.65
C SER A 180 20.81 33.83 11.79
N VAL A 181 22.06 33.50 11.45
CA VAL A 181 23.11 33.30 12.46
C VAL A 181 22.90 34.41 13.50
N PRO A 182 22.72 34.08 14.79
CA PRO A 182 22.46 35.10 15.80
C PRO A 182 23.51 36.19 15.63
N ASP A 183 23.06 37.42 15.49
CA ASP A 183 23.99 38.53 15.27
C ASP A 183 24.99 38.59 16.44
N ALA A 184 26.14 39.23 16.18
CA ALA A 184 27.19 39.32 17.18
C ALA A 184 26.67 39.90 18.52
N GLU A 185 25.65 40.76 18.47
CA GLU A 185 24.98 41.35 19.62
C GLU A 185 24.25 40.30 20.48
N PHE A 186 23.53 39.37 19.88
CA PHE A 186 22.90 38.27 20.60
C PHE A 186 23.94 37.35 21.26
N MET A 187 25.04 37.06 20.56
CA MET A 187 26.12 36.24 21.09
C MET A 187 26.88 36.92 22.23
N GLU A 188 26.98 38.25 22.21
CA GLU A 188 27.58 39.06 23.28
C GLU A 188 26.69 39.14 24.52
N LYS A 189 25.37 39.29 24.35
CA LYS A 189 24.40 39.24 25.46
C LYS A 189 24.44 37.90 26.21
N LEU A 190 24.62 36.78 25.50
CA LEU A 190 24.77 35.46 26.10
C LEU A 190 26.08 35.25 26.87
N LYS A 191 27.14 35.97 26.53
CA LYS A 191 28.42 35.89 27.27
C LYS A 191 28.39 36.64 28.59
N ASN A 192 27.51 37.63 28.72
CA ASN A 192 27.44 38.54 29.85
C ASN A 192 26.26 38.23 30.80
N SER A 193 25.45 37.20 30.50
CA SER A 193 24.39 36.65 31.35
C SER A 193 24.88 35.41 32.09
#